data_AF-A0A8C2K8M3-F1
#
_entry.id   AF-A0A8C2K8M3-F1
#
_cell.length_a   1.000
_cell.length_b   1.000
_cell.length_c   1.000
_cell.angle_alpha   90.00
_cell.angle_beta   90.00
_cell.angle_gamma   90.00
#
_symmetry.space_group_name_H-M   'P 1'
#
loop_
_entity.id
_entity.type
_entity.pdbx_description
1 polymer ?
#
loop_
_entity_poly.entity_id
_entity_poly.type
_entity_poly.pdbx_seq_one_letter_code
_entity_poly.pdbx_strand_id
1 'polypeptide(L)' 'MGYMAAKKHLEINSDHPIVETLRQKAEADKNDKSVKDLVILLFETALLSSGFTLDDPQTHSNRIY' A
#
# COMPACT_ATOMS: atom_id res chain seq x y z
N MET A 1 22.91 13.91 -3.85
CA MET A 1 22.46 13.40 -2.54
C MET A 1 21.67 12.10 -2.68
N GLY A 2 22.13 11.12 -3.47
CA GLY A 2 21.31 9.98 -3.90
C GLY A 2 21.60 8.64 -3.21
N TYR A 3 22.44 8.59 -2.18
CA TYR A 3 23.03 7.32 -1.68
C TYR A 3 22.81 7.05 -0.19
N MET A 4 21.89 7.76 0.47
CA MET A 4 21.56 7.57 1.91
C MET A 4 20.05 7.39 2.16
N ALA A 5 19.30 6.86 1.19
CA ALA A 5 17.91 6.50 1.43
C ALA A 5 17.86 5.14 2.14
N ALA A 6 17.41 5.13 3.39
CA ALA A 6 17.13 3.88 4.10
C ALA A 6 16.02 3.09 3.36
N LYS A 7 16.15 1.76 3.33
CA LYS A 7 15.09 0.90 2.80
C LYS A 7 13.85 1.04 3.68
N LYS A 8 12.69 1.19 3.04
CA LYS A 8 11.40 1.19 3.73
C LYS A 8 10.86 -0.23 3.76
N HIS A 9 10.41 -0.67 4.92
CA HIS A 9 9.76 -1.97 5.12
C HIS A 9 8.30 -1.70 5.49
N LEU A 10 7.37 -2.34 4.77
CA LEU A 10 5.94 -2.28 5.08
C LEU A 10 5.61 -3.45 5.99
N GLU A 11 5.43 -3.16 7.28
CA GLU A 11 4.95 -4.14 8.25
C GLU A 11 3.44 -4.35 8.07
N ILE A 12 2.98 -5.59 8.22
CA ILE A 12 1.57 -5.98 8.05
C ILE A 12 1.07 -6.66 9.32
N ASN A 13 -0.12 -6.26 9.80
CA ASN A 13 -0.80 -6.95 10.91
C ASN A 13 -1.70 -8.08 10.36
N SER A 14 -1.31 -9.34 10.59
CA SER A 14 -2.06 -10.53 10.16
C SER A 14 -3.45 -10.63 10.76
N ASP A 15 -3.68 -10.05 11.94
CA ASP A 15 -4.94 -10.17 12.67
C ASP A 15 -6.00 -9.17 12.17
N HIS A 16 -5.60 -8.23 11.30
CA HIS A 16 -6.51 -7.24 10.77
C HIS A 16 -7.39 -7.84 9.66
N PRO A 17 -8.73 -7.74 9.72
CA PRO A 17 -9.63 -8.38 8.74
C PRO A 17 -9.36 -8.00 7.28
N ILE A 18 -8.91 -6.78 7.02
CA ILE A 18 -8.52 -6.33 5.67
C ILE A 18 -7.36 -7.16 5.11
N VAL A 19 -6.35 -7.48 5.92
CA VAL A 19 -5.18 -8.25 5.48
C VAL A 19 -5.57 -9.68 5.13
N GLU A 20 -6.41 -10.30 5.96
CA GLU A 20 -6.94 -11.64 5.67
C GLU A 20 -7.79 -11.64 4.39
N THR A 21 -8.61 -10.61 4.18
CA THR A 21 -9.41 -10.47 2.95
C THR A 21 -8.52 -10.30 1.71
N LEU A 22 -7.45 -9.50 1.82
CA LEU A 22 -6.46 -9.33 0.75
C LEU A 22 -5.76 -10.64 0.41
N ARG A 23 -5.40 -11.44 1.41
CA ARG A 23 -4.80 -12.77 1.23
C ARG A 23 -5.73 -13.68 0.44
N GLN A 24 -6.99 -13.81 0.86
CA GLN A 24 -7.98 -14.64 0.18
C GLN A 24 -8.21 -14.20 -1.27
N LYS A 25 -8.31 -12.88 -1.51
CA LYS A 25 -8.48 -12.34 -2.87
C LYS A 25 -7.24 -12.56 -3.75
N ALA A 26 -6.04 -12.44 -3.20
CA ALA A 26 -4.80 -12.69 -3.93
C ALA A 26 -4.62 -14.19 -4.27
N GLU A 27 -5.08 -15.09 -3.40
CA GLU A 27 -5.11 -16.53 -3.68
C GLU A 27 -6.10 -16.90 -4.79
N ALA A 28 -7.24 -16.22 -4.84
CA ALA A 28 -8.22 -16.40 -5.90
C ALA A 28 -7.74 -15.85 -7.25
N ASP A 29 -7.22 -14.62 -7.27
CA ASP A 29 -6.62 -14.02 -8.47
C ASP A 29 -5.58 -12.94 -8.11
N LYS A 30 -4.30 -13.30 -8.23
CA LYS A 30 -3.17 -12.37 -8.06
C LYS A 30 -3.13 -11.23 -9.08
N ASN A 31 -3.90 -11.32 -10.16
CA ASN A 31 -3.95 -10.30 -11.21
C ASN A 31 -5.12 -9.34 -11.08
N ASP A 32 -6.01 -9.53 -10.09
CA ASP A 32 -7.13 -8.64 -9.84
C ASP A 32 -6.65 -7.20 -9.65
N LYS A 33 -7.09 -6.32 -10.57
CA LYS A 33 -6.72 -4.91 -10.57
C LYS A 33 -7.19 -4.21 -9.30
N SER A 34 -8.40 -4.53 -8.82
CA SER A 34 -8.96 -3.90 -7.63
C SER A 34 -8.15 -4.23 -6.37
N VAL A 35 -7.64 -5.45 -6.27
CA VAL A 35 -6.76 -5.88 -5.17
C VAL A 35 -5.43 -5.13 -5.23
N LYS A 36 -4.81 -5.03 -6.42
CA LYS A 36 -3.56 -4.29 -6.60
C LYS A 36 -3.72 -2.82 -6.26
N ASP A 37 -4.80 -2.18 -6.71
CA ASP A 37 -5.07 -0.78 -6.40
C ASP A 37 -5.26 -0.57 -4.89
N LEU A 38 -6.01 -1.46 -4.22
CA LEU A 38 -6.22 -1.40 -2.77
C LEU A 38 -4.91 -1.56 -1.99
N VAL A 39 -4.03 -2.48 -2.41
CA VAL A 39 -2.71 -2.66 -1.79
C VAL A 39 -1.86 -1.39 -1.91
N ILE A 40 -1.86 -0.75 -3.09
CA ILE A 40 -1.11 0.50 -3.28
C ILE A 40 -1.70 1.63 -2.42
N LEU A 41 -3.02 1.73 -2.36
CA LEU A 41 -3.70 2.72 -1.52
C LEU A 41 -3.29 2.57 -0.04
N LEU A 42 -3.35 1.34 0.49
CA LEU A 42 -2.95 1.05 1.87
C LEU A 42 -1.47 1.37 2.13
N PHE A 43 -0.59 1.07 1.17
CA PHE A 43 0.83 1.40 1.27
C PHE A 43 1.07 2.91 1.34
N GLU A 44 0.44 3.70 0.47
CA GLU A 44 0.59 5.16 0.46
C GLU A 44 -0.01 5.80 1.72
N THR A 45 -1.15 5.31 2.20
CA THR A 45 -1.72 5.75 3.48
C THR A 45 -0.79 5.41 4.65
N ALA A 46 -0.19 4.21 4.66
CA ALA A 46 0.78 3.80 5.68
C ALA A 46 2.04 4.67 5.63
N LEU A 47 2.51 5.01 4.42
CA LEU A 47 3.66 5.88 4.20
C LEU A 47 3.40 7.28 4.78
N LEU A 48 2.26 7.89 4.43
CA LEU A 48 1.85 9.20 4.91
C LEU A 48 1.69 9.23 6.44
N SER A 49 0.95 8.26 6.99
CA SER A 49 0.70 8.18 8.45
C SER A 49 1.96 7.89 9.27
N SER A 50 2.96 7.22 8.68
CA SER A 50 4.26 6.98 9.31
C SER A 50 5.24 8.16 9.18
N GLY A 51 4.78 9.31 8.66
CA GLY A 51 5.57 10.54 8.56
C GLY A 51 6.48 10.63 7.34
N PHE A 52 6.30 9.77 6.33
CA PHE A 52 7.02 9.88 5.06
C PHE A 52 6.22 10.71 4.05
N THR A 53 6.94 11.36 3.14
CA THR A 53 6.35 12.09 2.02
C THR A 53 5.91 11.12 0.92
N LEU A 54 4.77 11.41 0.28
CA LEU A 54 4.36 10.75 -0.97
C LEU A 54 5.15 11.32 -2.15
N ASP A 55 5.58 10.46 -3.07
CA ASP A 55 6.28 10.90 -4.28
C ASP A 55 5.34 11.67 -5.24
N ASP A 56 4.08 11.27 -5.32
CA ASP A 56 3.03 11.93 -6.09
C ASP A 56 1.69 11.95 -5.33
N PRO A 57 1.38 13.04 -4.59
CA PRO A 57 0.11 13.19 -3.88
C PRO A 57 -1.13 13.22 -4.79
N GLN A 58 -1.00 13.65 -6.05
CA GLN A 58 -2.12 13.71 -6.99
C GLN A 58 -2.53 12.30 -7.41
N THR A 59 -1.57 11.42 -7.69
CA THR A 59 -1.85 10.01 -7.99
C THR A 59 -2.53 9.30 -6.82
N HIS A 60 -2.09 9.56 -5.58
CA HIS A 60 -2.77 9.02 -4.38
C HIS A 60 -4.23 9.51 -4.31
N SER A 61 -4.45 10.80 -4.51
CA SER A 61 -5.79 11.39 -4.51
C SER A 61 -6.69 10.78 -5.59
N ASN A 62 -6.18 10.60 -6.80
CA ASN A 62 -6.90 9.97 -7.92
C ASN A 62 -7.20 8.48 -7.69
N ARG A 63 -6.54 7.83 -6.73
CA ARG A 63 -6.84 6.45 -6.33
C ARG A 63 -7.97 6.38 -5.31
N ILE A 64 -8.21 7.47 -4.58
CA ILE A 64 -9.31 7.62 -3.61
C ILE A 64 -10.62 7.99 -4.31
N TYR A 65 -10.55 8.84 -5.34
CA TYR A 65 -11.70 9.34 -6.12
C TYR A 65 -11.97 8.53 -7.38
#